data_AF-A0A1E4LMU8-F1
#
_entry.id   AF-A0A1E4LMU8-F1
#
_cell.length_a   1.000
_cell.length_b   1.000
_cell.length_c   1.000
_cell.angle_alpha   90.00
_cell.angle_beta   90.00
_cell.angle_gamma   90.00
#
_symmetry.space_group_name_H-M   'P 1'
#
loop_
_entity.id
_entity.type
_entity.pdbx_description
1 polymer ?
#
loop_
_entity_poly.entity_id
_entity_poly.type
_entity_poly.pdbx_seq_one_letter_code
_entity_poly.pdbx_strand_id
1 'polypeptide(L)' 'MEQAKIDRINELARKAKSLEGLTDAERAEQAALRAEYLEEWRRSTLAALDNTYVQTPDGEKHKLKRKE' A
#
# COMPACT_ATOMS: atom_id res chain seq x y z
N MET A 1 1.59 -5.68 8.92
CA MET A 1 1.87 -6.92 8.18
C MET A 1 3.24 -7.40 8.60
N GLU A 2 3.42 -8.69 8.81
CA GLU A 2 4.72 -9.26 9.16
C GLU A 2 5.69 -9.21 7.97
N GLN A 3 6.98 -9.03 8.24
CA GLN A 3 8.02 -8.96 7.21
C GLN A 3 8.01 -10.19 6.28
N ALA A 4 7.76 -11.38 6.83
CA ALA A 4 7.69 -12.62 6.06
C ALA A 4 6.63 -12.59 4.95
N LYS A 5 5.48 -11.93 5.16
CA LYS A 5 4.44 -11.78 4.14
C LYS A 5 4.87 -10.82 3.03
N ILE A 6 5.62 -9.77 3.37
CA ILE A 6 6.18 -8.82 2.39
C ILE A 6 7.23 -9.52 1.53
N ASP A 7 8.09 -10.32 2.15
CA ASP A 7 9.09 -11.12 1.44
C ASP A 7 8.41 -12.10 0.49
N ARG A 8 7.32 -12.73 0.92
CA ARG A 8 6.49 -13.61 0.08
C ARG A 8 5.88 -12.88 -1.11
N ILE A 9 5.36 -11.66 -0.93
CA ILE A 9 4.88 -10.83 -2.05
C ILE A 9 6.00 -10.58 -3.06
N ASN A 10 7.22 -10.30 -2.60
CA ASN A 10 8.38 -10.06 -3.44
C ASN A 10 8.83 -11.31 -4.20
N GLU A 11 8.82 -12.48 -3.56
CA GLU A 11 9.08 -13.77 -4.20
C GLU A 11 8.09 -14.03 -5.33
N LEU A 12 6.78 -13.91 -5.05
CA LEU A 12 5.72 -14.08 -6.05
C LEU A 12 5.85 -13.04 -7.17
N ALA A 13 6.26 -11.81 -6.87
CA ALA A 13 6.48 -10.78 -7.88
C ALA A 13 7.69 -11.07 -8.77
N ARG A 14 8.76 -11.67 -8.23
CA ARG A 14 9.91 -12.14 -9.02
C ARG A 14 9.52 -13.34 -9.89
N LYS A 15 8.78 -14.30 -9.33
CA LYS A 15 8.29 -15.47 -10.05
C LYS A 15 7.34 -15.09 -11.20
N ALA A 16 6.47 -14.10 -10.99
CA ALA A 16 5.59 -13.57 -12.05
C ALA A 16 6.34 -13.04 -13.28
N LYS A 17 7.60 -12.63 -13.12
CA LYS A 17 8.47 -12.13 -14.20
C LYS A 17 9.34 -13.23 -14.83
N SER A 18 9.30 -14.46 -14.30
CA SER A 18 10.04 -15.59 -14.87
C SER A 18 9.29 -16.15 -16.09
N LEU A 19 9.97 -17.02 -16.85
CA LEU A 19 9.36 -17.74 -17.98
C LEU A 19 8.23 -18.68 -17.55
N GLU A 20 8.31 -19.25 -16.34
CA GLU A 20 7.28 -20.12 -15.78
C GLU A 20 6.04 -19.33 -15.31
N GLY A 21 6.24 -18.08 -14.88
CA GLY A 21 5.17 -17.23 -14.37
C GLY A 21 4.54 -17.77 -13.08
N LEU A 22 3.34 -17.27 -12.77
CA LEU A 22 2.56 -17.72 -11.61
C LEU A 22 1.52 -18.78 -12.00
N THR A 23 1.41 -19.80 -11.17
CA THR A 23 0.24 -20.69 -11.18
C THR A 23 -1.01 -19.94 -10.68
N ASP A 24 -2.21 -20.46 -10.94
CA ASP A 24 -3.45 -19.80 -10.49
C ASP A 24 -3.56 -19.73 -8.97
N ALA A 25 -3.07 -20.76 -8.26
CA ALA A 25 -3.00 -20.76 -6.80
C ALA A 25 -2.08 -19.64 -6.28
N GLU A 26 -0.92 -19.45 -6.91
CA GLU A 26 0.03 -18.40 -6.53
C GLU A 26 -0.48 -16.99 -6.89
N ARG A 27 -1.26 -16.85 -7.96
CA ARG A 27 -1.95 -15.57 -8.27
C ARG A 27 -2.97 -15.24 -7.19
N ALA A 28 -3.75 -16.22 -6.74
CA ALA A 28 -4.72 -16.04 -5.67
C ALA A 28 -4.01 -15.68 -4.34
N GLU A 29 -2.92 -16.37 -4.01
CA GLU A 29 -2.07 -16.06 -2.85
C GLU A 29 -1.52 -14.62 -2.93
N GLN A 30 -0.93 -14.25 -4.07
CA GLN A 30 -0.38 -12.91 -4.28
C GLN A 30 -1.47 -11.83 -4.17
N ALA A 31 -2.66 -12.07 -4.71
CA ALA A 31 -3.78 -11.14 -4.64
C ALA A 31 -4.24 -10.92 -3.20
N ALA A 32 -4.38 -12.01 -2.42
CA ALA A 32 -4.77 -11.92 -1.01
C ALA A 32 -3.72 -11.16 -0.18
N LEU A 33 -2.44 -11.49 -0.35
CA LEU A 33 -1.35 -10.80 0.34
C LEU A 33 -1.29 -9.31 -0.04
N ARG A 34 -1.48 -8.98 -1.33
CA ARG A 34 -1.51 -7.58 -1.78
C ARG A 34 -2.70 -6.81 -1.23
N ALA A 35 -3.87 -7.44 -1.11
CA ALA A 35 -5.04 -6.80 -0.51
C ALA A 35 -4.77 -6.42 0.96
N GLU A 36 -4.20 -7.35 1.74
CA GLU A 36 -3.82 -7.10 3.14
C GLU A 36 -2.80 -5.94 3.25
N TYR A 37 -1.76 -5.95 2.41
CA TYR A 37 -0.75 -4.90 2.39
C TYR A 37 -1.35 -3.52 2.06
N LEU A 38 -2.20 -3.47 1.03
CA LEU A 38 -2.83 -2.22 0.60
C LEU A 38 -3.78 -1.66 1.66
N GLU A 39 -4.51 -2.50 2.38
CA GLU A 39 -5.40 -2.06 3.46
C GLU A 39 -4.61 -1.42 4.60
N GLU A 40 -3.50 -2.03 5.01
CA GLU A 40 -2.63 -1.45 6.03
C GLU A 40 -1.98 -0.14 5.57
N TRP A 41 -1.47 -0.12 4.33
CA TRP A 41 -0.87 1.08 3.75
C TRP A 41 -1.88 2.22 3.60
N ARG A 42 -3.13 1.93 3.21
CA ARG A 42 -4.21 2.93 3.15
C ARG A 42 -4.50 3.50 4.53
N ARG A 43 -4.59 2.66 5.55
CA ARG A 43 -4.84 3.11 6.94
C ARG A 43 -3.72 4.02 7.44
N SER A 44 -2.46 3.66 7.24
CA SER A 44 -1.33 4.49 7.65
C SER A 44 -1.27 5.81 6.89
N THR A 45 -1.52 5.77 5.58
CA THR A 45 -1.56 6.98 4.74
C THR A 45 -2.69 7.91 5.16
N LEU A 46 -3.90 7.40 5.41
CA LEU A 46 -5.02 8.20 5.92
C LEU A 46 -4.69 8.84 7.27
N ALA A 47 -4.05 8.10 8.19
CA ALA A 47 -3.62 8.66 9.48
C ALA A 47 -2.60 9.80 9.31
N ALA A 48 -1.66 9.68 8.36
CA ALA A 48 -0.72 10.76 8.05
C ALA A 48 -1.44 11.99 7.48
N LEU A 49 -2.36 11.79 6.53
CA LEU A 49 -3.15 12.87 5.92
C LEU A 49 -4.06 13.57 6.94
N ASP A 50 -4.68 12.82 7.85
CA ASP A 50 -5.54 13.38 8.90
C ASP A 50 -4.78 14.29 9.89
N ASN A 51 -3.45 14.19 9.93
CA ASN A 51 -2.54 15.04 10.72
C ASN A 51 -1.77 16.07 9.88
N THR A 52 -2.09 16.19 8.58
CA THR A 52 -1.40 17.11 7.66
C THR A 52 -2.06 18.50 7.65
N TYR A 53 -1.23 19.55 7.60
CA TYR A 53 -1.64 20.94 7.46
C TYR A 53 -1.02 21.54 6.21
N VAL A 54 -1.79 22.37 5.51
CA VAL A 54 -1.36 23.11 4.33
C VAL A 54 -1.07 24.55 4.75
N GLN A 55 0.11 25.05 4.38
CA GLN A 55 0.50 26.44 4.61
C GLN A 55 0.36 27.25 3.33
N THR A 56 -0.34 28.38 3.39
CA THR A 56 -0.50 29.33 2.29
C THR A 56 0.66 30.34 2.24
N PRO A 57 0.85 31.06 1.11
CA PRO A 57 1.99 31.99 0.96
C PRO A 57 2.03 33.14 1.98
N ASP A 58 0.88 33.53 2.53
CA ASP A 58 0.73 34.50 3.63
C ASP A 58 1.07 33.93 5.01
N GLY A 59 1.38 32.63 5.09
CA GLY A 59 1.84 31.94 6.29
C GLY A 59 0.74 31.27 7.11
N GLU A 60 -0.53 31.46 6.76
CA GLU A 60 -1.66 30.81 7.45
C GLU A 60 -1.63 29.29 7.24
N LYS A 61 -2.00 28.52 8.27
CA LYS A 61 -2.06 27.06 8.23
C LYS A 61 -3.50 26.61 8.38
N HIS A 62 -3.96 25.77 7.45
CA HIS A 62 -5.25 25.12 7.55
C HIS A 62 -5.11 23.60 7.44
N LYS A 63 -6.00 22.88 8.12
CA LYS A 63 -5.99 21.41 8.12
C LYS A 63 -6.32 20.90 6.72
N LEU A 64 -5.61 19.87 6.26
CA LEU A 64 -5.92 19.19 5.01
C LEU A 64 -7.34 18.61 5.09
N LYS A 65 -8.19 18.95 4.11
CA LYS A 65 -9.57 18.45 4.02
C LYS A 65 -9.64 17.29 3.05
N ARG A 66 -10.46 16.29 3.37
CA ARG A 66 -10.79 15.21 2.44
C ARG A 66 -11.63 15.78 1.30
N LYS A 67 -11.33 15.33 0.08
CA LYS A 67 -12.16 15.63 -1.09
C LYS A 67 -13.42 14.78 -1.00
N GLU A 68 -14.59 15.43 -1.15
CA GLU A 68 -15.90 14.76 -1.26
C GLU A 68 -16.06 14.04 -2.60
#